data_AF-A0A1A8ASK4-F1
#
_entry.id   AF-A0A1A8ASK4-F1
#
_cell.length_a   1.000
_cell.length_b   1.000
_cell.length_c   1.000
_cell.angle_alpha   90.00
_cell.angle_beta   90.00
_cell.angle_gamma   90.00
#
_symmetry.space_group_name_H-M   'P 1'
#
loop_
_entity.id
_entity.type
_entity.pdbx_description
1 polymer ?
#
loop_
_entity_poly.entity_id
_entity_poly.type
_entity_poly.pdbx_seq_one_letter_code
_entity_poly.pdbx_strand_id
1 'polypeptide(L)'
;LFEKTKAEKLQRDLEDSRVVTVSERSRIMELEREVADLQLRLRASQQKEDAASLSQQQISSLKTQVQSQEKKVSELSVDLESKQKELQSVLKDRTSLQEQLTDQRQKLEIAEEENEKMAKNAQELEESVQRSKADLQTLMKESQLRETHLKDKLTELEALKEQNSKHQEELSLSKQRSSSEKQRISVLCKEIEELKLASHKSQHPDQLNDEHYGQQADMKPRETVSNPDVEGELNLHKPTGSLTSDRDRELETLRNEVAVLRGENAMAKTLQSAVETLEKDKAHLQGRVQSLEQRLMGTQTSEGGDREAPPSGDLALQRLREEKEFAEGQINFLNSVIVDLQRKNEELKIKLKKLALSEFNGNEETDGFDGSMSKRDKRATPRLFCDICDCFDLHDTEDCPTQAQSPDSVPHTTYHGNPADERPYCDICEAFGHTTESCNDDQTF
;
A
#
# COMPACT_ATOMS: atom_id res chain seq x y z
N LEU A 1 11.03 29.45 -161.74
CA LEU A 1 10.63 30.41 -160.70
C LEU A 1 9.57 29.81 -159.76
N PHE A 2 8.46 29.27 -160.27
CA PHE A 2 7.35 28.73 -159.46
C PHE A 2 7.69 27.54 -158.54
N GLU A 3 8.42 26.54 -159.04
CA GLU A 3 8.89 25.37 -158.26
C GLU A 3 9.79 25.77 -157.08
N LYS A 4 10.66 26.77 -157.30
CA LYS A 4 11.58 27.29 -156.28
C LYS A 4 10.80 27.95 -155.13
N THR A 5 9.75 28.71 -155.43
CA THR A 5 8.89 29.35 -154.43
C THR A 5 8.07 28.33 -153.61
N LYS A 6 7.66 27.21 -154.22
CA LYS A 6 6.95 26.12 -153.52
C LYS A 6 7.88 25.36 -152.55
N ALA A 7 9.11 25.07 -152.98
CA ALA A 7 10.12 24.47 -152.11
C ALA A 7 10.50 25.39 -150.94
N GLU A 8 10.69 26.70 -151.20
CA GLU A 8 10.95 27.70 -150.15
C GLU A 8 9.77 27.86 -149.16
N LYS A 9 8.52 27.65 -149.61
CA LYS A 9 7.35 27.64 -148.73
C LYS A 9 7.31 26.39 -147.84
N LEU A 10 7.49 25.20 -148.40
CA LEU A 10 7.58 23.95 -147.63
C LEU A 10 8.74 23.96 -146.63
N GLN A 11 9.87 24.56 -147.00
CA GLN A 11 11.02 24.71 -146.11
C GLN A 11 10.70 25.65 -144.94
N ARG A 12 9.96 26.74 -145.18
CA ARG A 12 9.44 27.62 -144.11
C ARG A 12 8.46 26.89 -143.20
N ASP A 13 7.49 26.16 -143.76
CA ASP A 13 6.49 25.43 -142.98
C ASP A 13 7.13 24.31 -142.10
N LEU A 14 8.16 23.63 -142.61
CA LEU A 14 8.95 22.65 -141.83
C LEU A 14 9.78 23.31 -140.72
N GLU A 15 10.38 24.47 -141.00
CA GLU A 15 11.13 25.24 -140.01
C GLU A 15 10.20 25.75 -138.90
N ASP A 16 9.02 26.27 -139.24
CA ASP A 16 7.97 26.69 -138.31
C ASP A 16 7.48 25.52 -137.46
N SER A 17 7.20 24.35 -138.08
CA SER A 17 6.81 23.14 -137.35
C SER A 17 7.91 22.67 -136.40
N ARG A 18 9.19 22.76 -136.80
CA ARG A 18 10.34 22.41 -135.96
C ARG A 18 10.47 23.36 -134.77
N VAL A 19 10.27 24.66 -134.98
CA VAL A 19 10.25 25.66 -133.91
C VAL A 19 9.12 25.37 -132.91
N VAL A 20 7.93 25.02 -133.39
CA VAL A 20 6.82 24.59 -132.53
C VAL A 20 7.17 23.32 -131.75
N THR A 21 7.74 22.29 -132.38
CA THR A 21 8.11 21.05 -131.67
C THR A 21 9.20 21.28 -130.63
N VAL A 22 10.18 22.14 -130.93
CA VAL A 22 11.23 22.52 -129.97
C VAL A 22 10.63 23.33 -128.82
N SER A 23 9.69 24.23 -129.09
CA SER A 23 8.96 24.99 -128.07
C SER A 23 8.11 24.07 -127.18
N GLU A 24 7.38 23.13 -127.76
CA GLU A 24 6.60 22.12 -127.02
C GLU A 24 7.50 21.20 -126.21
N ARG A 25 8.65 20.77 -126.76
CA ARG A 25 9.64 19.96 -126.03
C ARG A 25 10.26 20.73 -124.88
N SER A 26 10.56 22.02 -125.05
CA SER A 26 11.00 22.90 -123.96
C SER A 26 9.91 23.03 -122.89
N ARG A 27 8.64 23.19 -123.29
CA ARG A 27 7.51 23.23 -122.36
C ARG A 27 7.32 21.90 -121.61
N ILE A 28 7.49 20.76 -122.27
CA ILE A 28 7.46 19.44 -121.62
C ILE A 28 8.60 19.32 -120.61
N MET A 29 9.83 19.70 -120.98
CA MET A 29 10.96 19.69 -120.04
C MET A 29 10.75 20.61 -118.84
N GLU A 30 10.12 21.77 -119.05
CA GLU A 30 9.79 22.71 -117.97
C GLU A 30 8.70 22.14 -117.04
N LEU A 31 7.66 21.51 -117.60
CA LEU A 31 6.64 20.80 -116.84
C LEU A 31 7.21 19.59 -116.09
N GLU A 32 8.10 18.81 -116.68
CA GLU A 32 8.79 17.69 -116.02
C GLU A 32 9.63 18.18 -114.83
N ARG A 33 10.30 19.33 -114.98
CA ARG A 33 11.04 19.99 -113.90
C ARG A 33 10.09 20.47 -112.79
N GLU A 34 8.96 21.08 -113.13
CA GLU A 34 7.94 21.50 -112.16
C GLU A 34 7.34 20.29 -111.41
N VAL A 35 7.05 19.19 -112.10
CA VAL A 35 6.56 17.95 -111.48
C VAL A 35 7.60 17.37 -110.52
N ALA A 36 8.88 17.36 -110.91
CA ALA A 36 9.95 16.90 -110.03
C ALA A 36 10.09 17.78 -108.77
N ASP A 37 9.99 19.11 -108.92
CA ASP A 37 10.02 20.05 -107.79
C ASP A 37 8.80 19.86 -106.87
N LEU A 38 7.60 19.71 -107.44
CA LEU A 38 6.37 19.43 -106.68
C LEU A 38 6.44 18.10 -105.92
N GLN A 39 6.98 17.04 -106.55
CA GLN A 39 7.19 15.76 -105.87
C GLN A 39 8.20 15.88 -104.72
N LEU A 40 9.27 16.66 -104.90
CA LEU A 40 10.25 16.92 -103.84
C LEU A 40 9.61 17.66 -102.67
N ARG A 41 8.81 18.70 -102.96
CA ARG A 41 8.06 19.45 -101.94
C ARG A 41 7.06 18.58 -101.21
N LEU A 42 6.35 17.69 -101.91
CA LEU A 42 5.39 16.76 -101.31
C LEU A 42 6.08 15.79 -100.35
N ARG A 43 7.20 15.18 -100.78
CA ARG A 43 8.00 14.30 -99.90
C ARG A 43 8.53 15.05 -98.68
N ALA A 44 9.03 16.28 -98.87
CA ALA A 44 9.49 17.12 -97.76
C ALA A 44 8.35 17.50 -96.80
N SER A 45 7.13 17.70 -97.30
CA SER A 45 5.94 17.96 -96.48
C SER A 45 5.52 16.73 -95.69
N GLN A 46 5.49 15.55 -96.34
CA GLN A 46 5.16 14.28 -95.69
C GLN A 46 6.16 13.94 -94.58
N GLN A 47 7.46 14.08 -94.83
CA GLN A 47 8.48 13.88 -93.81
C GLN A 47 8.33 14.83 -92.61
N LYS A 48 7.87 16.07 -92.84
CA LYS A 48 7.58 17.02 -91.76
C LYS A 48 6.33 16.64 -90.96
N GLU A 49 5.27 16.19 -91.62
CA GLU A 49 4.06 15.69 -90.95
C GLU A 49 4.34 14.43 -90.12
N ASP A 50 5.12 13.48 -90.66
CA ASP A 50 5.51 12.27 -89.95
C ASP A 50 6.37 12.60 -88.72
N ALA A 51 7.35 13.50 -88.85
CA ALA A 51 8.16 13.96 -87.73
C ALA A 51 7.34 14.72 -86.68
N ALA A 52 6.37 15.53 -87.11
CA ALA A 52 5.46 16.24 -86.21
C ALA A 52 4.55 15.26 -85.45
N SER A 53 4.02 14.23 -86.14
CA SER A 53 3.21 13.17 -85.54
C SER A 53 3.99 12.36 -84.50
N LEU A 54 5.22 11.97 -84.82
CA LEU A 54 6.10 11.26 -83.89
C LEU A 54 6.42 12.09 -82.64
N SER A 55 6.71 13.38 -82.82
CA SER A 55 6.93 14.33 -81.74
C SER A 55 5.68 14.51 -80.87
N GLN A 56 4.49 14.65 -81.50
CA GLN A 56 3.21 14.74 -80.81
C GLN A 56 2.94 13.49 -79.95
N GLN A 57 3.23 12.30 -80.48
CA GLN A 57 3.08 11.05 -79.75
C GLN A 57 4.04 10.97 -78.55
N GLN A 58 5.31 11.36 -78.72
CA GLN A 58 6.28 11.45 -77.62
C GLN A 58 5.83 12.44 -76.53
N ILE A 59 5.36 13.63 -76.92
CA ILE A 59 4.84 14.64 -76.00
C ILE A 59 3.64 14.08 -75.22
N SER A 60 2.72 13.37 -75.89
CA SER A 60 1.55 12.76 -75.22
C SER A 60 1.92 11.69 -74.20
N SER A 61 2.93 10.87 -74.51
CA SER A 61 3.47 9.85 -73.60
C SER A 61 4.11 10.50 -72.37
N LEU A 62 5.01 11.46 -72.58
CA LEU A 62 5.67 12.21 -71.51
C LEU A 62 4.66 12.96 -70.63
N LYS A 63 3.63 13.56 -71.23
CA LYS A 63 2.56 14.24 -70.50
C LYS A 63 1.81 13.28 -69.57
N THR A 64 1.50 12.08 -70.04
CA THR A 64 0.83 11.04 -69.23
C THR A 64 1.73 10.58 -68.08
N GLN A 65 3.04 10.45 -68.34
CA GLN A 65 4.02 10.10 -67.31
C GLN A 65 4.15 11.19 -66.24
N VAL A 66 4.22 12.47 -66.64
CA VAL A 66 4.26 13.61 -65.73
C VAL A 66 3.00 13.65 -64.87
N GLN A 67 1.81 13.50 -65.47
CA GLN A 67 0.55 13.44 -64.71
C GLN A 67 0.50 12.27 -63.72
N SER A 68 1.06 11.11 -64.08
CA SER A 68 1.18 9.98 -63.16
C SER A 68 2.13 10.29 -62.00
N GLN A 69 3.26 10.95 -62.27
CA GLN A 69 4.21 11.35 -61.22
C GLN A 69 3.63 12.43 -60.31
N GLU A 70 2.93 13.43 -60.86
CA GLU A 70 2.24 14.47 -60.09
C GLU A 70 1.20 13.87 -59.13
N LYS A 71 0.44 12.86 -59.56
CA LYS A 71 -0.47 12.12 -58.68
C LYS A 71 0.26 11.42 -57.55
N LYS A 72 1.34 10.69 -57.84
CA LYS A 72 2.16 10.01 -56.83
C LYS A 72 2.77 10.99 -55.83
N VAL A 73 3.27 12.13 -56.28
CA VAL A 73 3.80 13.18 -55.40
C VAL A 73 2.69 13.76 -54.51
N SER A 74 1.48 13.95 -55.05
CA SER A 74 0.33 14.42 -54.29
C SER A 74 -0.09 13.41 -53.20
N GLU A 75 -0.14 12.12 -53.53
CA GLU A 75 -0.44 11.04 -52.58
C GLU A 75 0.61 10.98 -51.46
N LEU A 76 1.90 10.96 -51.82
CA LEU A 76 3.00 10.97 -50.84
C LEU A 76 2.99 12.21 -49.96
N SER A 77 2.60 13.37 -50.49
CA SER A 77 2.47 14.60 -49.72
C SER A 77 1.40 14.49 -48.64
N VAL A 78 0.26 13.87 -48.95
CA VAL A 78 -0.82 13.64 -47.97
C VAL A 78 -0.38 12.64 -46.90
N ASP A 79 0.27 11.55 -47.30
CA ASP A 79 0.79 10.54 -46.36
C ASP A 79 1.83 11.14 -45.42
N LEU A 80 2.75 11.97 -45.93
CA LEU A 80 3.74 12.69 -45.13
C LEU A 80 3.05 13.59 -44.11
N GLU A 81 2.02 14.34 -44.51
CA GLU A 81 1.28 15.22 -43.60
C GLU A 81 0.52 14.43 -42.52
N SER A 82 -0.06 13.28 -42.89
CA SER A 82 -0.70 12.37 -41.94
C SER A 82 0.31 11.84 -40.91
N LYS A 83 1.49 11.40 -41.37
CA LYS A 83 2.56 10.91 -40.49
C LYS A 83 3.14 12.02 -39.61
N GLN A 84 3.25 13.24 -40.12
CA GLN A 84 3.65 14.41 -39.33
C GLN A 84 2.67 14.67 -38.17
N LYS A 85 1.36 14.56 -38.41
CA LYS A 85 0.32 14.73 -37.38
C LYS A 85 0.34 13.61 -36.35
N GLU A 86 0.50 12.36 -36.80
CA GLU A 86 0.66 11.20 -35.92
C GLU A 86 1.89 11.34 -35.01
N LEU A 87 3.04 11.74 -35.58
CA LEU A 87 4.25 12.00 -34.81
C LEU A 87 4.07 13.13 -33.80
N GLN A 88 3.39 14.22 -34.15
CA GLN A 88 3.07 15.30 -33.21
C GLN A 88 2.17 14.83 -32.06
N SER A 89 1.18 13.96 -32.34
CA SER A 89 0.33 13.37 -31.30
C SER A 89 1.17 12.53 -30.34
N VAL A 90 1.97 11.61 -30.87
CA VAL A 90 2.83 10.73 -30.06
C VAL A 90 3.84 11.54 -29.23
N LEU A 91 4.38 12.63 -29.77
CA LEU A 91 5.28 13.51 -29.01
C LEU A 91 4.57 14.18 -27.83
N LYS A 92 3.32 14.63 -28.00
CA LYS A 92 2.52 15.20 -26.90
C LYS A 92 2.22 14.17 -25.83
N ASP A 93 1.84 12.96 -26.23
CA ASP A 93 1.57 11.86 -25.30
C ASP A 93 2.84 11.48 -24.53
N ARG A 94 3.98 11.38 -25.23
CA ARG A 94 5.29 11.15 -24.60
C ARG A 94 5.64 12.23 -23.58
N THR A 95 5.41 13.50 -23.88
CA THR A 95 5.68 14.58 -22.93
C THR A 95 4.76 14.52 -21.71
N SER A 96 3.47 14.22 -21.90
CA SER A 96 2.52 14.08 -20.80
C SER A 96 2.87 12.88 -19.90
N LEU A 97 3.21 11.73 -20.49
CA LEU A 97 3.67 10.56 -19.75
C LEU A 97 4.99 10.83 -19.01
N GLN A 98 5.89 11.60 -19.62
CA GLN A 98 7.15 11.99 -18.98
C GLN A 98 6.91 12.90 -17.77
N GLU A 99 5.98 13.84 -17.83
CA GLU A 99 5.56 14.67 -16.69
C GLU A 99 4.92 13.81 -15.58
N GLN A 100 4.03 12.88 -15.93
CA GLN A 100 3.42 11.97 -14.96
C GLN A 100 4.46 11.08 -14.27
N LEU A 101 5.45 10.57 -15.01
CA LEU A 101 6.55 9.80 -14.43
C LEU A 101 7.40 10.64 -13.47
N THR A 102 7.63 11.93 -13.78
CA THR A 102 8.36 12.81 -12.85
C THR A 102 7.56 13.10 -11.58
N ASP A 103 6.25 13.34 -11.68
CA ASP A 103 5.37 13.54 -10.52
C ASP A 103 5.29 12.28 -9.64
N GLN A 104 5.16 11.10 -10.25
CA GLN A 104 5.16 9.83 -9.51
C GLN A 104 6.49 9.58 -8.80
N ARG A 105 7.63 9.90 -9.44
CA ARG A 105 8.94 9.77 -8.80
C ARG A 105 9.07 10.69 -7.58
N GLN A 106 8.63 11.94 -7.69
CA GLN A 106 8.68 12.88 -6.57
C GLN A 106 7.77 12.43 -5.40
N LYS A 107 6.57 11.91 -5.70
CA LYS A 107 5.68 11.34 -4.67
C LYS A 107 6.30 10.13 -3.97
N LEU A 108 6.99 9.29 -4.73
CA LEU A 108 7.66 8.10 -4.19
C LEU A 108 8.84 8.50 -3.30
N GLU A 109 9.63 9.49 -3.70
CA GLU A 109 10.73 10.05 -2.88
C GLU A 109 10.21 10.63 -1.55
N ILE A 110 9.13 11.42 -1.58
CA ILE A 110 8.50 11.96 -0.36
C ILE A 110 7.99 10.81 0.54
N ALA A 111 7.33 9.80 -0.03
CA ALA A 111 6.84 8.66 0.73
C ALA A 111 7.98 7.83 1.35
N GLU A 112 9.11 7.69 0.65
CA GLU A 112 10.32 7.02 1.18
C GLU A 112 10.93 7.81 2.35
N GLU A 113 11.05 9.13 2.24
CA GLU A 113 11.54 9.99 3.33
C GLU A 113 10.62 9.93 4.56
N GLU A 114 9.31 9.98 4.37
CA GLU A 114 8.34 9.84 5.46
C GLU A 114 8.42 8.46 6.12
N ASN A 115 8.59 7.40 5.34
CA ASN A 115 8.73 6.05 5.85
C ASN A 115 10.04 5.87 6.63
N GLU A 116 11.15 6.44 6.16
CA GLU A 116 12.43 6.44 6.88
C GLU A 116 12.31 7.19 8.22
N LYS A 117 11.61 8.33 8.22
CA LYS A 117 11.34 9.08 9.46
C LYS A 117 10.45 8.31 10.42
N MET A 118 9.41 7.63 9.93
CA MET A 118 8.57 6.76 10.74
C MET A 118 9.35 5.59 11.33
N ALA A 119 10.25 4.98 10.56
CA ALA A 119 11.12 3.89 11.03
C ALA A 119 12.04 4.36 12.17
N LYS A 120 12.65 5.54 12.04
CA LYS A 120 13.47 6.14 13.12
C LYS A 120 12.65 6.40 14.39
N ASN A 121 11.47 7.01 14.24
CA ASN A 121 10.58 7.26 15.38
C ASN A 121 10.11 5.96 16.05
N ALA A 122 9.82 4.92 15.26
CA ALA A 122 9.44 3.61 15.78
C ALA A 122 10.58 2.97 16.58
N GLN A 123 11.82 3.05 16.07
CA GLN A 123 13.00 2.57 16.79
C GLN A 123 13.22 3.33 18.10
N GLU A 124 13.12 4.67 18.10
CA GLU A 124 13.24 5.48 19.32
C GLU A 124 12.18 5.12 20.37
N LEU A 125 10.95 4.87 19.92
CA LEU A 125 9.86 4.45 20.81
C LEU A 125 10.11 3.04 21.37
N GLU A 126 10.61 2.11 20.54
CA GLU A 126 10.96 0.76 20.97
C GLU A 126 12.08 0.78 22.03
N GLU A 127 13.12 1.60 21.82
CA GLU A 127 14.17 1.79 22.81
C GLU A 127 13.64 2.40 24.11
N SER A 128 12.74 3.39 24.03
CA SER A 128 12.10 4.00 25.19
C SER A 128 11.28 2.97 25.99
N VAL A 129 10.51 2.12 25.29
CA VAL A 129 9.74 1.04 25.91
C VAL A 129 10.66 0.00 26.56
N GLN A 130 11.77 -0.37 25.92
CA GLN A 130 12.77 -1.26 26.52
C GLN A 130 13.40 -0.69 27.78
N ARG A 131 13.77 0.60 27.77
CA ARG A 131 14.30 1.29 28.96
C ARG A 131 13.27 1.28 30.10
N SER A 132 12.03 1.69 29.81
CA SER A 132 10.93 1.69 30.79
C SER A 132 10.66 0.29 31.35
N LYS A 133 10.73 -0.76 30.51
CA LYS A 133 10.59 -2.15 30.95
C LYS A 133 11.72 -2.59 31.90
N ALA A 134 12.96 -2.19 31.62
CA ALA A 134 14.10 -2.47 32.49
C ALA A 134 14.00 -1.76 33.85
N ASP A 135 13.54 -0.50 33.84
CA ASP A 135 13.28 0.26 35.06
C ASP A 135 12.18 -0.39 35.90
N LEU A 136 11.07 -0.79 35.28
CA LEU A 136 9.97 -1.52 35.93
C LEU A 136 10.47 -2.83 36.56
N GLN A 137 11.30 -3.59 35.84
CA GLN A 137 11.87 -4.84 36.35
C GLN A 137 12.78 -4.59 37.56
N THR A 138 13.55 -3.52 37.54
CA THR A 138 14.41 -3.12 38.67
C THR A 138 13.56 -2.73 39.88
N LEU A 139 12.53 -1.92 39.67
CA LEU A 139 11.62 -1.47 40.72
C LEU A 139 10.83 -2.64 41.33
N MET A 140 10.44 -3.63 40.52
CA MET A 140 9.84 -4.87 41.00
C MET A 140 10.78 -5.66 41.91
N LYS A 141 12.06 -5.82 41.54
CA LYS A 141 13.06 -6.51 42.38
C LYS A 141 13.28 -5.77 43.70
N GLU A 142 13.37 -4.45 43.67
CA GLU A 142 13.48 -3.63 44.88
C GLU A 142 12.25 -3.78 45.78
N SER A 143 11.04 -3.76 45.20
CA SER A 143 9.80 -3.96 45.94
C SER A 143 9.76 -5.33 46.61
N GLN A 144 10.18 -6.38 45.90
CA GLN A 144 10.23 -7.73 46.43
C GLN A 144 11.23 -7.85 47.59
N LEU A 145 12.40 -7.20 47.47
CA LEU A 145 13.38 -7.14 48.56
C LEU A 145 12.86 -6.37 49.79
N ARG A 146 12.11 -5.28 49.58
CA ARG A 146 11.44 -4.56 50.66
C ARG A 146 10.39 -5.43 51.33
N GLU A 147 9.63 -6.21 50.57
CA GLU A 147 8.62 -7.13 51.10
C GLU A 147 9.26 -8.23 51.95
N THR A 148 10.37 -8.84 51.51
CA THR A 148 11.08 -9.84 52.31
C THR A 148 11.60 -9.23 53.61
N HIS A 149 12.21 -8.05 53.55
CA HIS A 149 12.70 -7.37 54.74
C HIS A 149 11.57 -6.98 55.71
N LEU A 150 10.38 -6.61 55.21
CA LEU A 150 9.22 -6.37 56.05
C LEU A 150 8.71 -7.66 56.72
N LYS A 151 8.72 -8.79 56.00
CA LYS A 151 8.39 -10.11 56.59
C LYS A 151 9.36 -10.48 57.70
N ASP A 152 10.66 -10.31 57.48
CA ASP A 152 11.68 -10.59 58.50
C ASP A 152 11.45 -9.74 59.76
N LYS A 153 11.20 -8.42 59.58
CA LYS A 153 10.86 -7.53 60.71
C LYS A 153 9.58 -7.92 61.44
N LEU A 154 8.55 -8.41 60.73
CA LEU A 154 7.33 -8.91 61.35
C LEU A 154 7.62 -10.14 62.22
N THR A 155 8.43 -11.09 61.72
CA THR A 155 8.81 -12.28 62.50
C THR A 155 9.64 -11.92 63.74
N GLU A 156 10.53 -10.94 63.64
CA GLU A 156 11.30 -10.43 64.79
C GLU A 156 10.38 -9.78 65.83
N LEU A 157 9.42 -8.96 65.40
CA LEU A 157 8.42 -8.35 66.28
C LEU A 157 7.55 -9.39 66.99
N GLU A 158 7.15 -10.46 66.30
CA GLU A 158 6.39 -11.56 66.90
C GLU A 158 7.22 -12.29 67.97
N ALA A 159 8.50 -12.59 67.67
CA ALA A 159 9.41 -13.21 68.63
C ALA A 159 9.62 -12.32 69.88
N LEU A 160 9.82 -11.01 69.69
CA LEU A 160 9.94 -10.05 70.80
C LEU A 160 8.65 -9.94 71.62
N LYS A 161 7.49 -10.02 70.97
CA LYS A 161 6.18 -10.01 71.66
C LYS A 161 6.00 -11.27 72.51
N GLU A 162 6.37 -12.44 71.99
CA GLU A 162 6.34 -13.70 72.74
C GLU A 162 7.31 -13.65 73.94
N GLN A 163 8.52 -13.12 73.74
CA GLN A 163 9.49 -12.96 74.81
C GLN A 163 8.99 -12.00 75.90
N ASN A 164 8.37 -10.88 75.53
CA ASN A 164 7.75 -9.96 76.49
C ASN A 164 6.62 -10.62 77.27
N SER A 165 5.79 -11.46 76.63
CA SER A 165 4.75 -12.23 77.33
C SER A 165 5.36 -13.16 78.38
N LYS A 166 6.41 -13.90 78.02
CA LYS A 166 7.15 -14.78 78.94
C LYS A 166 7.73 -14.02 80.13
N HIS A 167 8.40 -12.89 79.87
CA HIS A 167 8.93 -12.02 80.93
C HIS A 167 7.83 -11.49 81.86
N GLN A 168 6.66 -11.17 81.30
CA GLN A 168 5.52 -10.70 82.08
C GLN A 168 4.92 -11.79 82.98
N GLU A 169 4.85 -13.03 82.48
CA GLU A 169 4.46 -14.21 83.26
C GLU A 169 5.48 -14.51 84.38
N GLU A 170 6.78 -14.55 84.06
CA GLU A 170 7.85 -14.77 85.05
C GLU A 170 7.84 -13.70 86.14
N LEU A 171 7.62 -12.44 85.77
CA LEU A 171 7.49 -11.34 86.72
C LEU A 171 6.28 -11.53 87.64
N SER A 172 5.15 -12.02 87.11
CA SER A 172 3.95 -12.32 87.91
C SER A 172 4.19 -13.46 88.91
N LEU A 173 4.87 -14.53 88.48
CA LEU A 173 5.25 -15.66 89.32
C LEU A 173 6.24 -15.23 90.41
N SER A 174 7.22 -14.40 90.07
CA SER A 174 8.18 -13.83 91.02
C SER A 174 7.49 -12.95 92.07
N LYS A 175 6.55 -12.09 91.65
CA LYS A 175 5.71 -11.30 92.57
C LYS A 175 4.89 -12.19 93.51
N GLN A 176 4.29 -13.27 93.00
CA GLN A 176 3.54 -14.22 93.83
C GLN A 176 4.44 -14.94 94.85
N ARG A 177 5.63 -15.42 94.43
CA ARG A 177 6.62 -16.02 95.32
C ARG A 177 7.05 -15.06 96.42
N SER A 178 7.41 -13.82 96.06
CA SER A 178 7.78 -12.78 97.02
C SER A 178 6.64 -12.50 98.01
N SER A 179 5.38 -12.47 97.56
CA SER A 179 4.23 -12.29 98.46
C SER A 179 4.06 -13.47 99.44
N SER A 180 4.28 -14.70 98.97
CA SER A 180 4.21 -15.91 99.78
C SER A 180 5.36 -15.97 100.80
N GLU A 181 6.57 -15.57 100.40
CA GLU A 181 7.72 -15.43 101.28
C GLU A 181 7.50 -14.34 102.34
N LYS A 182 6.95 -13.17 101.96
CA LYS A 182 6.57 -12.12 102.92
C LYS A 182 5.56 -12.63 103.95
N GLN A 183 4.56 -13.40 103.52
CA GLN A 183 3.61 -14.04 104.43
C GLN A 183 4.31 -15.03 105.37
N ARG A 184 5.20 -15.89 104.85
CA ARG A 184 5.98 -16.84 105.66
C ARG A 184 6.88 -16.13 106.68
N ILE A 185 7.58 -15.08 106.27
CA ILE A 185 8.41 -14.24 107.17
C ILE A 185 7.52 -13.63 108.25
N SER A 186 6.33 -13.12 107.90
CA SER A 186 5.40 -12.58 108.88
C SER A 186 4.96 -13.62 109.91
N VAL A 187 4.67 -14.86 109.50
CA VAL A 187 4.35 -15.96 110.42
C VAL A 187 5.54 -16.27 111.33
N LEU A 188 6.74 -16.42 110.77
CA LEU A 188 7.96 -16.68 111.53
C LEU A 188 8.27 -15.55 112.54
N CYS A 189 8.05 -14.29 112.17
CA CYS A 189 8.21 -13.16 113.09
C CYS A 189 7.24 -13.27 114.28
N LYS A 190 5.98 -13.65 114.04
CA LYS A 190 5.00 -13.90 115.11
C LYS A 190 5.42 -15.06 116.01
N GLU A 191 5.86 -16.19 115.43
CA GLU A 191 6.37 -17.33 116.21
C GLU A 191 7.61 -16.95 117.04
N ILE A 192 8.53 -16.15 116.48
CA ILE A 192 9.69 -15.64 117.22
C ILE A 192 9.26 -14.74 118.38
N GLU A 193 8.26 -13.89 118.19
CA GLU A 193 7.69 -13.05 119.25
C GLU A 193 7.05 -13.91 120.36
N GLU A 194 6.28 -14.94 119.99
CA GLU A 194 5.68 -15.90 120.92
C GLU A 194 6.74 -16.67 121.70
N LEU A 195 7.80 -17.16 121.03
CA LEU A 195 8.94 -17.84 121.67
C LEU A 195 9.73 -16.90 122.60
N LYS A 196 9.92 -15.63 122.21
CA LYS A 196 10.53 -14.61 123.10
C LYS A 196 9.66 -14.39 124.35
N LEU A 197 8.35 -14.26 124.19
CA LEU A 197 7.41 -14.10 125.30
C LEU A 197 7.37 -15.35 126.21
N ALA A 198 7.48 -16.55 125.64
CA ALA A 198 7.58 -17.80 126.39
C ALA A 198 8.91 -17.91 127.15
N SER A 199 10.02 -17.52 126.53
CA SER A 199 11.35 -17.45 127.17
C SER A 199 11.39 -16.43 128.31
N HIS A 200 10.73 -15.28 128.18
CA HIS A 200 10.63 -14.28 129.23
C HIS A 200 9.73 -14.69 130.41
N LYS A 201 8.85 -15.70 130.24
CA LYS A 201 7.99 -16.22 131.31
C LYS A 201 8.67 -17.30 132.19
N SER A 202 9.80 -17.89 131.77
CA SER A 202 10.48 -18.95 132.55
C SER A 202 11.59 -18.47 133.49
N GLN A 203 11.97 -17.19 133.49
CA GLN A 203 13.00 -16.66 134.39
C GLN A 203 12.76 -15.18 134.75
N HIS A 204 12.54 -14.89 136.04
CA HIS A 204 12.88 -13.61 136.69
C HIS A 204 12.76 -13.75 138.24
N PRO A 205 13.49 -12.99 139.10
CA PRO A 205 14.31 -11.81 138.80
C PRO A 205 15.69 -11.71 139.51
N ASP A 206 16.43 -10.65 139.13
CA ASP A 206 17.42 -9.84 139.88
C ASP A 206 18.94 -9.96 139.65
N GLN A 207 19.47 -8.81 139.15
CA GLN A 207 20.64 -8.02 139.58
C GLN A 207 22.05 -8.65 139.65
N LEU A 208 23.01 -8.08 138.88
CA LEU A 208 24.18 -7.31 139.39
C LEU A 208 25.17 -6.88 138.27
N ASN A 209 25.41 -5.57 138.23
CA ASN A 209 26.61 -4.76 137.97
C ASN A 209 27.90 -5.29 137.26
N ASP A 210 28.32 -4.46 136.30
CA ASP A 210 29.63 -3.79 136.07
C ASP A 210 30.85 -4.41 135.33
N GLU A 211 31.52 -3.48 134.61
CA GLU A 211 32.90 -3.46 134.05
C GLU A 211 33.15 -3.72 132.54
N HIS A 212 32.99 -2.64 131.75
CA HIS A 212 33.94 -1.98 130.83
C HIS A 212 35.13 -2.75 130.16
N TYR A 213 35.22 -2.71 128.81
CA TYR A 213 36.32 -2.09 128.01
C TYR A 213 36.07 -2.16 126.48
N GLY A 214 36.24 -1.03 125.75
CA GLY A 214 36.85 -1.04 124.39
C GLY A 214 36.08 -0.51 123.15
N GLN A 215 36.04 0.83 123.00
CA GLN A 215 36.36 1.64 121.78
C GLN A 215 35.52 1.51 120.47
N GLN A 216 34.72 2.54 120.12
CA GLN A 216 35.00 3.71 119.22
C GLN A 216 34.72 3.41 117.73
N ALA A 217 34.10 4.26 116.90
CA ALA A 217 33.91 5.72 116.84
C ALA A 217 32.63 6.04 115.99
N ASP A 218 31.74 6.98 116.36
CA ASP A 218 31.77 8.44 116.05
C ASP A 218 31.26 8.74 114.60
N MET A 219 30.28 9.59 114.28
CA MET A 219 29.75 10.84 114.85
C MET A 219 28.24 11.02 114.54
N LYS A 220 27.48 11.50 115.53
CA LYS A 220 26.35 12.46 115.43
C LYS A 220 26.95 13.83 115.85
N PRO A 221 26.35 15.03 115.69
CA PRO A 221 24.97 15.36 116.13
C PRO A 221 24.36 16.53 115.27
N ARG A 222 23.30 17.30 115.58
CA ARG A 222 22.45 17.61 116.75
C ARG A 222 21.26 18.44 116.15
N GLU A 223 19.98 18.14 116.41
CA GLU A 223 19.15 18.73 117.49
C GLU A 223 19.19 20.30 117.49
N THR A 224 18.09 21.06 117.56
CA THR A 224 16.94 20.96 118.49
C THR A 224 15.90 22.07 118.20
N VAL A 225 14.62 21.71 118.23
CA VAL A 225 13.50 22.30 119.05
C VAL A 225 13.14 23.80 118.91
N SER A 226 11.91 24.11 118.44
CA SER A 226 10.81 24.75 119.22
C SER A 226 9.62 25.21 118.34
N ASN A 227 8.42 24.86 118.80
CA ASN A 227 7.01 25.17 118.41
C ASN A 227 6.64 26.69 118.35
N PRO A 228 5.35 27.11 118.22
CA PRO A 228 4.20 26.74 117.34
C PRO A 228 3.46 27.98 116.73
N ASP A 229 2.41 27.72 115.93
CA ASP A 229 1.09 28.40 115.87
C ASP A 229 0.53 28.75 114.46
N VAL A 230 -0.56 28.02 114.15
CA VAL A 230 -1.85 28.41 113.54
C VAL A 230 -1.85 29.23 112.24
N GLU A 231 -2.19 28.58 111.11
CA GLU A 231 -3.36 28.92 110.30
C GLU A 231 -3.65 27.78 109.30
N GLY A 232 -4.93 27.53 109.02
CA GLY A 232 -5.43 26.30 108.42
C GLY A 232 -5.02 26.05 106.97
N GLU A 233 -4.93 24.77 106.61
CA GLU A 233 -5.66 24.17 105.49
C GLU A 233 -5.44 22.65 105.45
N LEU A 234 -6.39 21.97 104.83
CA LEU A 234 -6.62 20.53 104.90
C LEU A 234 -5.54 19.73 104.17
N ASN A 235 -5.09 18.67 104.84
CA ASN A 235 -4.58 17.40 104.31
C ASN A 235 -4.79 17.16 102.79
N LEU A 236 -3.70 17.17 102.00
CA LEU A 236 -3.43 16.21 100.92
C LEU A 236 -1.99 16.34 100.38
N HIS A 237 -1.04 15.54 100.87
CA HIS A 237 0.24 15.31 100.17
C HIS A 237 0.36 13.83 99.79
N LYS A 238 0.02 13.58 98.51
CA LYS A 238 0.17 12.34 97.74
C LYS A 238 1.46 12.40 96.90
N PRO A 239 1.95 11.29 96.32
CA PRO A 239 3.35 11.11 95.91
C PRO A 239 3.70 11.87 94.62
N THR A 240 4.68 12.77 94.70
CA THR A 240 5.12 13.60 93.57
C THR A 240 5.84 12.79 92.48
N GLY A 241 6.48 11.67 92.81
CA GLY A 241 7.25 10.85 91.86
C GLY A 241 6.44 10.01 90.86
N SER A 242 5.21 9.59 91.23
CA SER A 242 4.30 8.88 90.31
C SER A 242 3.63 9.86 89.34
N LEU A 243 3.35 11.08 89.82
CA LEU A 243 2.80 12.13 88.98
C LEU A 243 3.83 12.62 87.96
N THR A 244 5.12 12.70 88.30
CA THR A 244 6.17 13.09 87.34
C THR A 244 6.35 12.07 86.23
N SER A 245 6.36 10.76 86.52
CA SER A 245 6.50 9.74 85.48
C SER A 245 5.29 9.66 84.54
N ASP A 246 4.08 9.86 85.08
CA ASP A 246 2.87 9.93 84.26
C ASP A 246 2.88 11.18 83.37
N ARG A 247 3.37 12.31 83.88
CA ARG A 247 3.57 13.54 83.09
C ARG A 247 4.64 13.36 82.02
N ASP A 248 5.73 12.66 82.30
CA ASP A 248 6.77 12.37 81.31
C ASP A 248 6.25 11.45 80.20
N ARG A 249 5.41 10.46 80.53
CA ARG A 249 4.75 9.59 79.55
C ARG A 249 3.76 10.36 78.69
N GLU A 250 2.96 11.24 79.30
CA GLU A 250 2.03 12.13 78.61
C GLU A 250 2.77 13.10 77.67
N LEU A 251 3.89 13.67 78.11
CA LEU A 251 4.75 14.52 77.29
C LEU A 251 5.32 13.76 76.08
N GLU A 252 5.70 12.50 76.26
CA GLU A 252 6.22 11.69 75.14
C GLU A 252 5.11 11.32 74.14
N THR A 253 3.89 11.04 74.62
CA THR A 253 2.75 10.85 73.72
C THR A 253 2.42 12.12 72.94
N LEU A 254 2.41 13.29 73.60
CA LEU A 254 2.19 14.59 72.95
C LEU A 254 3.31 14.92 71.95
N ARG A 255 4.57 14.54 72.21
CA ARG A 255 5.68 14.71 71.27
C ARG A 255 5.48 13.87 70.01
N ASN A 256 5.09 12.60 70.17
CA ASN A 256 4.79 11.72 69.04
C ASN A 256 3.61 12.23 68.23
N GLU A 257 2.55 12.70 68.87
CA GLU A 257 1.40 13.32 68.21
C GLU A 257 1.80 14.59 67.44
N VAL A 258 2.63 15.46 68.02
CA VAL A 258 3.19 16.63 67.33
C VAL A 258 4.04 16.22 66.11
N ALA A 259 4.79 15.12 66.18
CA ALA A 259 5.56 14.62 65.06
C ALA A 259 4.66 14.11 63.92
N VAL A 260 3.59 13.38 64.24
CA VAL A 260 2.58 12.93 63.26
C VAL A 260 1.86 14.12 62.64
N LEU A 261 1.39 15.07 63.45
CA LEU A 261 0.73 16.29 62.97
C LEU A 261 1.64 17.13 62.07
N ARG A 262 2.95 17.16 62.32
CA ARG A 262 3.93 17.81 61.43
C ARG A 262 4.05 17.07 60.09
N GLY A 263 4.05 15.74 60.09
CA GLY A 263 4.05 14.93 58.87
C GLY A 263 2.78 15.13 58.05
N GLU A 264 1.61 15.11 58.71
CA GLU A 264 0.32 15.40 58.08
C GLU A 264 0.26 16.83 57.52
N ASN A 265 0.80 17.82 58.24
CA ASN A 265 0.87 19.20 57.76
C ASN A 265 1.79 19.33 56.53
N ALA A 266 2.91 18.60 56.49
CA ALA A 266 3.77 18.56 55.31
C ALA A 266 3.03 17.95 54.10
N MET A 267 2.32 16.83 54.29
CA MET A 267 1.50 16.22 53.25
C MET A 267 0.37 17.14 52.78
N ALA A 268 -0.30 17.83 53.71
CA ALA A 268 -1.34 18.81 53.40
C ALA A 268 -0.80 19.96 52.55
N LYS A 269 0.42 20.46 52.81
CA LYS A 269 1.08 21.47 51.98
C LYS A 269 1.40 20.96 50.58
N THR A 270 1.87 19.72 50.44
CA THR A 270 2.09 19.10 49.14
C THR A 270 0.79 18.97 48.35
N LEU A 271 -0.29 18.49 48.99
CA LEU A 271 -1.61 18.42 48.39
C LEU A 271 -2.14 19.80 47.99
N GLN A 272 -1.96 20.81 48.84
CA GLN A 272 -2.34 22.20 48.52
C GLN A 272 -1.60 22.71 47.28
N SER A 273 -0.28 22.49 47.19
CA SER A 273 0.50 22.88 46.00
C SER A 273 0.03 22.16 44.73
N ALA A 274 -0.33 20.88 44.83
CA ALA A 274 -0.87 20.12 43.70
C ALA A 274 -2.24 20.64 43.26
N VAL A 275 -3.11 20.99 44.21
CA VAL A 275 -4.40 21.63 43.93
C VAL A 275 -4.21 22.97 43.24
N GLU A 276 -3.30 23.83 43.72
CA GLU A 276 -3.00 25.11 43.07
C GLU A 276 -2.50 24.94 41.63
N THR A 277 -1.69 23.91 41.35
CA THR A 277 -1.27 23.58 39.98
C THR A 277 -2.44 23.12 39.13
N LEU A 278 -3.29 22.22 39.64
CA LEU A 278 -4.48 21.75 38.93
C LEU A 278 -5.48 22.88 38.68
N GLU A 279 -5.61 23.84 39.59
CA GLU A 279 -6.45 25.03 39.41
C GLU A 279 -5.92 25.94 38.30
N LYS A 280 -4.59 26.13 38.21
CA LYS A 280 -3.94 26.85 37.11
C LYS A 280 -4.14 26.14 35.77
N ASP A 281 -3.95 24.82 35.74
CA ASP A 281 -4.14 24.01 34.54
C ASP A 281 -5.61 24.04 34.09
N LYS A 282 -6.54 23.94 35.03
CA LYS A 282 -7.99 24.08 34.76
C LYS A 282 -8.30 25.46 34.19
N ALA A 283 -7.79 26.54 34.78
CA ALA A 283 -8.02 27.89 34.27
C ALA A 283 -7.43 28.07 32.86
N HIS A 284 -6.23 27.53 32.61
CA HIS A 284 -5.59 27.55 31.29
C HIS A 284 -6.41 26.76 30.26
N LEU A 285 -6.87 25.55 30.61
CA LEU A 285 -7.71 24.73 29.74
C LEU A 285 -9.06 25.41 29.47
N GLN A 286 -9.68 26.01 30.48
CA GLN A 286 -10.90 26.80 30.31
C GLN A 286 -10.69 27.99 29.37
N GLY A 287 -9.57 28.69 29.47
CA GLY A 287 -9.20 29.76 28.53
C GLY A 287 -9.00 29.26 27.10
N ARG A 288 -8.38 28.08 26.94
CA ARG A 288 -8.25 27.43 25.62
C ARG A 288 -9.59 27.01 25.04
N VAL A 289 -10.48 26.45 25.86
CA VAL A 289 -11.83 26.07 25.45
C VAL A 289 -12.63 27.30 25.04
N GLN A 290 -12.65 28.36 25.85
CA GLN A 290 -13.32 29.62 25.47
C GLN A 290 -12.75 30.24 24.19
N SER A 291 -11.43 30.17 23.99
CA SER A 291 -10.79 30.63 22.74
C SER A 291 -11.21 29.80 21.54
N LEU A 292 -11.33 28.48 21.70
CA LEU A 292 -11.79 27.56 20.66
C LEU A 292 -13.29 27.75 20.36
N GLU A 293 -14.11 27.96 21.39
CA GLU A 293 -15.54 28.26 21.28
C GLU A 293 -15.76 29.60 20.59
N GLN A 294 -15.00 30.65 20.93
CA GLN A 294 -15.03 31.93 20.22
C GLN A 294 -14.61 31.79 18.76
N ARG A 295 -13.62 30.95 18.46
CA ARG A 295 -13.23 30.67 17.06
C ARG A 295 -14.33 29.92 16.31
N LEU A 296 -14.94 28.91 16.92
CA LEU A 296 -16.05 28.15 16.33
C LEU A 296 -17.28 29.03 16.11
N MET A 297 -17.64 29.88 17.07
CA MET A 297 -18.74 30.83 16.94
C MET A 297 -18.43 31.94 15.92
N GLY A 298 -17.19 32.45 15.90
CA GLY A 298 -16.73 33.43 14.92
C GLY A 298 -16.74 32.89 13.49
N THR A 299 -16.47 31.60 13.31
CA THR A 299 -16.62 30.90 12.03
C THR A 299 -18.10 30.78 11.60
N GLN A 300 -19.04 30.65 12.54
CA GLN A 300 -20.48 30.55 12.23
C GLN A 300 -21.16 31.90 11.97
N THR A 301 -20.70 32.99 12.60
CA THR A 301 -21.29 34.34 12.38
C THR A 301 -20.77 35.03 11.12
N SER A 302 -19.81 34.44 10.42
CA SER A 302 -19.17 35.00 9.23
C SER A 302 -19.45 34.20 7.96
N GLU A 303 -20.59 33.50 7.86
CA GLU A 303 -21.07 32.92 6.59
C GLU A 303 -21.88 33.94 5.76
N GLY A 304 -21.36 35.16 5.65
CA GLY A 304 -22.03 36.27 4.98
C GLY A 304 -21.05 37.28 4.40
N GLY A 305 -20.01 36.83 3.71
CA GLY A 305 -19.15 37.71 2.92
C GLY A 305 -17.68 37.29 2.92
N ASP A 306 -17.20 36.94 1.74
CA ASP A 306 -15.79 36.79 1.34
C ASP A 306 -14.90 35.74 2.02
N ARG A 307 -14.78 34.64 1.26
CA ARG A 307 -13.65 33.73 1.07
C ARG A 307 -12.36 34.12 1.79
N GLU A 308 -11.95 33.31 2.77
CA GLU A 308 -10.56 32.83 2.90
C GLU A 308 -10.47 31.58 3.82
N ALA A 309 -10.06 30.47 3.19
CA ALA A 309 -9.53 29.19 3.70
C ALA A 309 -10.22 28.44 4.88
N PRO A 310 -10.79 27.24 4.64
CA PRO A 310 -11.27 26.35 5.70
C PRO A 310 -10.12 25.75 6.54
N PRO A 311 -10.38 25.30 7.77
CA PRO A 311 -9.39 24.67 8.62
C PRO A 311 -8.93 23.35 7.98
N SER A 312 -7.61 23.14 7.93
CA SER A 312 -6.90 22.04 7.23
C SER A 312 -7.55 20.64 7.35
N GLY A 313 -8.18 20.31 8.48
CA GLY A 313 -8.88 19.03 8.65
C GLY A 313 -10.19 18.90 7.86
N ASP A 314 -10.89 19.99 7.61
CA ASP A 314 -12.17 20.00 6.87
C ASP A 314 -11.93 19.98 5.35
N LEU A 315 -10.88 20.66 4.88
CA LEU A 315 -10.38 20.53 3.50
C LEU A 315 -9.94 19.09 3.19
N ALA A 316 -9.26 18.42 4.13
CA ALA A 316 -8.84 17.03 3.96
C ALA A 316 -10.04 16.08 3.89
N LEU A 317 -11.05 16.28 4.74
CA LEU A 317 -12.29 15.50 4.69
C LEU A 317 -13.12 15.78 3.43
N GLN A 318 -13.12 17.02 2.94
CA GLN A 318 -13.78 17.37 1.69
C GLN A 318 -13.08 16.76 0.48
N ARG A 319 -11.74 16.84 0.43
CA ARG A 319 -10.91 16.16 -0.59
C ARG A 319 -11.19 14.65 -0.62
N LEU A 320 -11.22 14.00 0.54
CA LEU A 320 -11.54 12.57 0.63
C LEU A 320 -12.96 12.23 0.17
N ARG A 321 -13.94 13.13 0.39
CA ARG A 321 -15.29 12.94 -0.16
C ARG A 321 -15.34 13.09 -1.66
N GLU A 322 -14.68 14.12 -2.21
CA GLU A 322 -14.61 14.35 -3.66
C GLU A 322 -13.88 13.20 -4.37
N GLU A 323 -12.77 12.70 -3.80
CA GLU A 323 -12.05 11.54 -4.29
C GLU A 323 -12.90 10.25 -4.21
N LYS A 324 -13.65 10.08 -3.12
CA LYS A 324 -14.60 8.96 -2.97
C LYS A 324 -15.69 9.02 -4.04
N GLU A 325 -16.34 10.15 -4.23
CA GLU A 325 -17.40 10.33 -5.24
C GLU A 325 -16.86 10.12 -6.66
N PHE A 326 -15.65 10.60 -6.94
CA PHE A 326 -14.97 10.37 -8.21
C PHE A 326 -14.66 8.89 -8.45
N ALA A 327 -14.10 8.19 -7.45
CA ALA A 327 -13.82 6.76 -7.53
C ALA A 327 -15.11 5.94 -7.68
N GLU A 328 -16.17 6.28 -6.96
CA GLU A 328 -17.50 5.67 -7.11
C GLU A 328 -18.07 5.91 -8.52
N GLY A 329 -17.88 7.09 -9.09
CA GLY A 329 -18.24 7.42 -10.47
C GLY A 329 -17.49 6.54 -11.49
N GLN A 330 -16.18 6.38 -11.33
CA GLN A 330 -15.38 5.50 -12.19
C GLN A 330 -15.79 4.04 -12.08
N ILE A 331 -16.05 3.55 -10.87
CA ILE A 331 -16.53 2.18 -10.63
C ILE A 331 -17.89 1.98 -11.32
N ASN A 332 -18.81 2.93 -11.20
CA ASN A 332 -20.13 2.85 -11.84
C ASN A 332 -20.02 2.86 -13.37
N PHE A 333 -19.14 3.70 -13.93
CA PHE A 333 -18.87 3.70 -15.36
C PHE A 333 -18.28 2.36 -15.83
N LEU A 334 -17.26 1.85 -15.16
CA LEU A 334 -16.66 0.55 -15.49
C LEU A 334 -17.68 -0.58 -15.39
N ASN A 335 -18.51 -0.59 -14.35
CA ASN A 335 -19.59 -1.57 -14.21
C ASN A 335 -20.58 -1.50 -15.39
N SER A 336 -20.93 -0.30 -15.87
CA SER A 336 -21.77 -0.15 -17.07
C SER A 336 -21.11 -0.71 -18.33
N VAL A 337 -19.81 -0.44 -18.53
CA VAL A 337 -19.04 -0.96 -19.66
C VAL A 337 -18.89 -2.48 -19.60
N ILE A 338 -18.67 -3.03 -18.40
CA ILE A 338 -18.58 -4.47 -18.17
C ILE A 338 -19.90 -5.14 -18.52
N VAL A 339 -21.04 -4.59 -18.09
CA VAL A 339 -22.37 -5.13 -18.42
C VAL A 339 -22.61 -5.09 -19.93
N ASP A 340 -22.26 -4.00 -20.61
CA ASP A 340 -22.43 -3.88 -22.07
C ASP A 340 -21.51 -4.84 -22.83
N LEU A 341 -20.26 -5.01 -22.39
CA LEU A 341 -19.32 -5.98 -22.97
C LEU A 341 -19.76 -7.43 -22.73
N GLN A 342 -20.25 -7.74 -21.53
CA GLN A 342 -20.79 -9.08 -21.22
C GLN A 342 -22.02 -9.39 -22.07
N ARG A 343 -22.94 -8.44 -22.23
CA ARG A 343 -24.09 -8.57 -23.14
C ARG A 343 -23.65 -8.82 -24.57
N LYS A 344 -22.70 -8.03 -25.07
CA LYS A 344 -22.18 -8.16 -26.44
C LYS A 344 -21.47 -9.50 -26.64
N ASN A 345 -20.73 -9.98 -25.64
CA ASN A 345 -20.12 -11.30 -25.67
C ASN A 345 -21.17 -12.41 -25.70
N GLU A 346 -22.25 -12.30 -24.93
CA GLU A 346 -23.34 -13.28 -24.97
C GLU A 346 -24.08 -13.25 -26.32
N GLU A 347 -24.33 -12.06 -26.89
CA GLU A 347 -24.89 -11.92 -28.24
C GLU A 347 -23.98 -12.55 -29.31
N LEU A 348 -22.67 -12.33 -29.22
CA LEU A 348 -21.70 -12.95 -30.13
C LEU A 348 -21.70 -14.47 -29.96
N LYS A 349 -21.74 -14.97 -28.72
CA LYS A 349 -21.84 -16.40 -28.42
C LYS A 349 -23.10 -17.03 -29.00
N ILE A 350 -24.25 -16.35 -28.90
CA ILE A 350 -25.51 -16.78 -29.51
C ILE A 350 -25.38 -16.80 -31.04
N LYS A 351 -24.81 -15.77 -31.66
CA LYS A 351 -24.58 -15.72 -33.11
C LYS A 351 -23.66 -16.85 -33.57
N LEU A 352 -22.62 -17.15 -32.80
CA LEU A 352 -21.66 -18.21 -33.11
C LEU A 352 -22.31 -19.58 -33.00
N LYS A 353 -23.13 -19.81 -31.96
CA LYS A 353 -23.98 -21.00 -31.86
C LYS A 353 -24.97 -21.09 -33.02
N LYS A 354 -25.60 -19.99 -33.41
CA LYS A 354 -26.54 -19.96 -34.54
C LYS A 354 -25.84 -20.28 -35.86
N LEU A 355 -24.65 -19.75 -36.10
CA LEU A 355 -23.85 -20.06 -37.29
C LEU A 355 -23.41 -21.53 -37.29
N ALA A 356 -22.93 -22.05 -36.17
CA ALA A 356 -22.57 -23.46 -36.03
C ALA A 356 -23.78 -24.39 -36.23
N LEU A 357 -24.96 -23.99 -35.74
CA LEU A 357 -26.21 -24.71 -35.99
C LEU A 357 -26.67 -24.57 -37.44
N SER A 358 -26.47 -23.42 -38.09
CA SER A 358 -26.76 -23.24 -39.52
C SER A 358 -25.79 -23.99 -40.45
N GLU A 359 -24.56 -24.26 -40.00
CA GLU A 359 -23.62 -25.17 -40.69
C GLU A 359 -24.02 -26.64 -40.55
N PHE A 360 -24.81 -27.00 -39.53
CA PHE A 360 -25.30 -28.37 -39.29
C PHE A 360 -26.75 -28.64 -39.74
N ASN A 361 -27.62 -27.61 -39.75
CA ASN A 361 -29.00 -27.70 -40.24
C ASN A 361 -29.07 -27.33 -41.72
N GLY A 362 -28.56 -28.21 -42.58
CA GLY A 362 -29.00 -28.28 -43.96
C GLY A 362 -30.45 -28.73 -44.02
N ASN A 363 -31.33 -27.88 -44.58
CA ASN A 363 -32.76 -28.09 -44.83
C ASN A 363 -33.70 -28.20 -43.61
N GLU A 364 -34.40 -27.12 -43.29
CA GLU A 364 -35.86 -27.14 -43.14
C GLU A 364 -36.43 -25.82 -43.69
N GLU A 365 -37.16 -25.91 -44.80
CA GLU A 365 -38.00 -24.83 -45.31
C GLU A 365 -39.19 -24.61 -44.36
N THR A 366 -39.53 -23.35 -44.07
CA THR A 366 -40.92 -22.87 -44.07
C THR A 366 -40.99 -21.35 -43.88
N ASP A 367 -41.46 -20.71 -44.96
CA ASP A 367 -42.18 -19.45 -45.12
C ASP A 367 -42.18 -18.35 -44.05
N GLY A 368 -41.80 -17.15 -44.52
CA GLY A 368 -42.69 -15.99 -44.45
C GLY A 368 -42.42 -14.97 -43.32
N PHE A 369 -41.57 -13.97 -43.58
CA PHE A 369 -41.94 -12.58 -43.30
C PHE A 369 -41.01 -11.56 -43.99
N ASP A 370 -41.67 -10.52 -44.51
CA ASP A 370 -41.19 -9.30 -45.14
C ASP A 370 -40.25 -8.46 -44.25
N GLY A 371 -39.30 -7.75 -44.86
CA GLY A 371 -38.54 -6.70 -44.17
C GLY A 371 -37.09 -6.49 -44.62
N SER A 372 -36.92 -5.82 -45.77
CA SER A 372 -35.87 -4.81 -46.03
C SER A 372 -34.37 -5.16 -45.90
N MET A 373 -33.68 -5.02 -47.04
CA MET A 373 -32.27 -4.60 -47.19
C MET A 373 -31.15 -5.52 -46.67
N SER A 374 -30.54 -6.27 -47.59
CA SER A 374 -29.14 -6.06 -48.04
C SER A 374 -28.69 -7.23 -48.92
N LYS A 375 -28.20 -6.93 -50.13
CA LYS A 375 -27.53 -7.89 -51.01
C LYS A 375 -26.35 -8.51 -50.24
N ARG A 376 -26.43 -9.79 -49.89
CA ARG A 376 -25.26 -10.60 -49.55
C ARG A 376 -25.09 -11.63 -50.64
N ASP A 377 -23.89 -11.63 -51.22
CA ASP A 377 -23.46 -12.57 -52.24
C ASP A 377 -23.76 -13.99 -51.81
N LYS A 378 -24.63 -14.66 -52.58
CA LYS A 378 -24.85 -16.10 -52.45
C LYS A 378 -23.53 -16.76 -52.85
N ARG A 379 -22.80 -17.33 -51.89
CA ARG A 379 -21.67 -18.22 -52.19
C ARG A 379 -22.22 -19.33 -53.08
N ALA A 380 -21.72 -19.42 -54.30
CA ALA A 380 -22.08 -20.49 -55.23
C ALA A 380 -21.71 -21.84 -54.59
N THR A 381 -22.60 -22.82 -54.70
CA THR A 381 -22.33 -24.20 -54.28
C THR A 381 -21.04 -24.68 -54.95
N PRO A 382 -20.13 -25.36 -54.23
CA PRO A 382 -18.90 -25.92 -54.82
C PRO A 382 -19.25 -26.75 -56.05
N ARG A 383 -18.62 -26.45 -57.19
CA ARG A 383 -18.85 -27.19 -58.44
C ARG A 383 -18.27 -28.59 -58.29
N LEU A 384 -19.08 -29.60 -58.58
CA LEU A 384 -18.63 -30.99 -58.60
C LEU A 384 -17.63 -31.11 -59.75
N PHE A 385 -16.45 -31.66 -59.51
CA PHE A 385 -15.43 -31.88 -60.54
C PHE A 385 -14.90 -33.28 -60.35
N CYS A 386 -14.94 -34.07 -61.42
CA CYS A 386 -14.37 -35.40 -61.41
C CYS A 386 -12.97 -35.35 -62.02
N ASP A 387 -11.95 -35.51 -61.17
CA ASP A 387 -10.53 -35.52 -61.53
C ASP A 387 -10.15 -36.70 -62.47
N ILE A 388 -11.03 -37.70 -62.61
CA ILE A 388 -10.78 -38.92 -63.41
C ILE A 388 -11.21 -38.75 -64.87
N CYS A 389 -12.29 -38.00 -65.14
CA CYS A 389 -12.79 -37.73 -66.50
C CYS A 389 -12.57 -36.29 -66.97
N ASP A 390 -12.00 -35.42 -66.12
CA ASP A 390 -11.88 -33.97 -66.32
C ASP A 390 -13.22 -33.28 -66.66
N CYS A 391 -14.31 -33.75 -66.05
CA CYS A 391 -15.66 -33.29 -66.35
C CYS A 391 -16.32 -32.60 -65.15
N PHE A 392 -16.89 -31.41 -65.38
CA PHE A 392 -17.52 -30.58 -64.36
C PHE A 392 -19.03 -30.83 -64.27
N ASP A 393 -19.55 -30.74 -63.05
CA ASP A 393 -20.97 -30.72 -62.64
C ASP A 393 -21.80 -31.96 -63.02
N LEU A 394 -21.17 -33.04 -63.53
CA LEU A 394 -21.84 -34.27 -63.92
C LEU A 394 -21.88 -35.32 -62.81
N HIS A 395 -20.73 -35.63 -62.22
CA HIS A 395 -20.56 -36.54 -61.10
C HIS A 395 -19.33 -36.11 -60.29
N ASP A 396 -19.26 -36.53 -59.03
CA ASP A 396 -18.05 -36.39 -58.24
C ASP A 396 -17.03 -37.49 -58.60
N THR A 397 -15.79 -37.32 -58.18
CA THR A 397 -14.70 -38.26 -58.45
C THR A 397 -15.04 -39.69 -58.02
N GLU A 398 -15.77 -39.88 -56.91
CA GLU A 398 -16.11 -41.22 -56.39
C GLU A 398 -17.18 -41.98 -57.21
N ASP A 399 -18.00 -41.26 -57.98
CA ASP A 399 -19.06 -41.84 -58.82
C ASP A 399 -18.63 -42.00 -60.29
N CYS A 400 -17.32 -41.89 -60.55
CA CYS A 400 -16.81 -41.92 -61.92
C CYS A 400 -17.02 -43.30 -62.56
N PRO A 401 -17.75 -43.42 -63.69
CA PRO A 401 -18.02 -44.70 -64.33
C PRO A 401 -16.76 -45.46 -64.76
N THR A 402 -15.65 -44.75 -64.96
CA THR A 402 -14.34 -45.33 -65.26
C THR A 402 -13.65 -45.93 -64.03
N GLN A 403 -14.04 -45.54 -62.82
CA GLN A 403 -13.49 -46.06 -61.56
C GLN A 403 -13.98 -47.48 -61.25
N ALA A 404 -15.15 -47.88 -61.75
CA ALA A 404 -15.74 -49.20 -61.49
C ALA A 404 -15.30 -50.32 -62.47
N GLN A 405 -14.27 -50.11 -63.28
CA GLN A 405 -13.89 -51.07 -64.34
C GLN A 405 -12.68 -51.98 -64.06
N SER A 406 -12.17 -52.08 -62.82
CA SER A 406 -11.17 -53.11 -62.48
C SER A 406 -11.72 -54.12 -61.46
N PRO A 407 -12.18 -55.32 -61.88
CA PRO A 407 -12.70 -56.33 -60.97
C PRO A 407 -11.61 -57.13 -60.23
N ASP A 408 -10.39 -56.59 -60.07
CA ASP A 408 -9.21 -57.40 -59.68
C ASP A 408 -8.25 -56.69 -58.68
N SER A 409 -8.80 -56.02 -57.66
CA SER A 409 -7.98 -55.50 -56.55
C SER A 409 -7.93 -56.49 -55.36
N VAL A 410 -6.71 -56.96 -55.11
CA VAL A 410 -6.27 -57.83 -54.02
C VAL A 410 -6.74 -57.26 -52.65
N PRO A 411 -7.15 -58.10 -51.67
CA PRO A 411 -7.65 -57.59 -50.39
C PRO A 411 -6.59 -56.74 -49.68
N HIS A 412 -6.98 -55.55 -49.23
CA HIS A 412 -6.18 -54.66 -48.40
C HIS A 412 -5.80 -55.39 -47.10
N THR A 413 -4.54 -55.26 -46.67
CA THR A 413 -4.00 -55.99 -45.52
C THR A 413 -4.67 -55.54 -44.23
N THR A 414 -5.17 -56.50 -43.45
CA THR A 414 -5.92 -56.33 -42.19
C THR A 414 -5.03 -56.00 -40.98
N TYR A 415 -3.81 -55.51 -41.17
CA TYR A 415 -2.90 -55.21 -40.07
C TYR A 415 -3.25 -53.85 -39.45
N HIS A 416 -4.21 -53.87 -38.52
CA HIS A 416 -4.42 -52.78 -37.58
C HIS A 416 -3.42 -52.95 -36.44
N GLY A 417 -2.44 -52.05 -36.34
CA GLY A 417 -1.56 -52.00 -35.17
C GLY A 417 -2.38 -51.84 -33.89
N ASN A 418 -1.89 -52.42 -32.79
CA ASN A 418 -2.55 -52.36 -31.49
C ASN A 418 -2.68 -50.89 -31.03
N PRO A 419 -3.90 -50.35 -30.81
CA PRO A 419 -4.10 -48.97 -30.38
C PRO A 419 -3.48 -48.63 -29.02
N ALA A 420 -3.14 -49.65 -28.22
CA ALA A 420 -2.50 -49.47 -26.92
C ALA A 420 -0.97 -49.32 -26.99
N ASP A 421 -0.34 -49.63 -28.12
CA ASP A 421 1.11 -49.48 -28.29
C ASP A 421 1.42 -48.09 -28.85
N GLU A 422 1.73 -47.15 -27.96
CA GLU A 422 2.08 -45.79 -28.33
C GLU A 422 3.44 -45.81 -29.06
N ARG A 423 3.42 -45.41 -30.34
CA ARG A 423 4.61 -45.41 -31.18
C ARG A 423 5.60 -44.36 -30.62
N PRO A 424 6.84 -44.75 -30.27
CA PRO A 424 7.83 -43.81 -29.74
C PRO A 424 8.02 -42.62 -30.69
N TYR A 425 7.73 -41.42 -30.20
CA TYR A 425 7.90 -40.16 -30.90
C TYR A 425 8.82 -39.26 -30.09
N CYS A 426 9.69 -38.54 -30.80
CA CYS A 426 10.63 -37.61 -30.22
C CYS A 426 10.20 -36.18 -30.54
N ASP A 427 9.83 -35.41 -29.52
CA ASP A 427 9.40 -34.01 -29.69
C ASP A 427 10.57 -33.04 -29.99
N ILE A 428 11.80 -33.49 -29.77
CA ILE A 428 13.02 -32.69 -30.02
C ILE A 428 13.38 -32.69 -31.52
N CYS A 429 13.28 -33.83 -32.21
CA CYS A 429 13.61 -33.94 -33.64
C CYS A 429 12.41 -34.29 -34.54
N GLU A 430 11.20 -34.34 -33.98
CA GLU A 430 9.93 -34.62 -34.66
C GLU A 430 9.91 -35.95 -35.44
N ALA A 431 10.70 -36.94 -35.00
CA ALA A 431 10.82 -38.24 -35.66
C ALA A 431 10.22 -39.39 -34.84
N PHE A 432 9.61 -40.36 -35.54
CA PHE A 432 9.16 -41.62 -34.96
C PHE A 432 10.30 -42.64 -34.88
N GLY A 433 10.43 -43.33 -33.75
CA GLY A 433 11.38 -44.45 -33.58
C GLY A 433 12.21 -44.42 -32.28
N HIS A 434 12.15 -43.33 -31.52
CA HIS A 434 12.74 -43.19 -30.19
C HIS A 434 11.95 -42.16 -29.37
N THR A 435 12.11 -42.14 -28.05
CA THR A 435 11.49 -41.12 -27.19
C THR A 435 12.40 -39.93 -26.97
N THR A 436 11.82 -38.80 -26.62
CA THR A 436 12.51 -37.53 -26.35
C THR A 436 13.70 -37.68 -25.37
N GLU A 437 13.62 -38.60 -24.40
CA GLU A 437 14.68 -38.87 -23.40
C GLU A 437 15.93 -39.56 -23.97
N SER A 438 15.79 -40.20 -25.13
CA SER A 438 16.86 -40.91 -25.83
C SER A 438 17.38 -40.15 -27.06
N CYS A 439 16.94 -38.90 -27.22
CA CYS A 439 17.36 -38.03 -28.30
C CYS A 439 18.77 -37.51 -28.04
N ASN A 440 19.66 -37.68 -29.01
CA ASN A 440 21.00 -37.12 -28.94
C ASN A 440 20.99 -35.72 -29.55
N ASP A 441 20.80 -34.71 -28.69
CA ASP A 441 20.61 -33.28 -29.05
C ASP A 441 21.81 -32.64 -29.79
N ASP A 442 22.97 -33.32 -29.82
CA ASP A 442 24.20 -32.81 -30.43
C ASP A 442 24.23 -32.92 -31.97
N GLN A 443 23.11 -33.26 -32.62
CA GLN A 443 23.02 -33.42 -34.09
C GLN A 443 21.90 -32.61 -34.76
N THR A 444 21.56 -31.44 -34.26
CA THR A 444 20.73 -30.48 -35.03
C THR A 444 21.61 -29.45 -35.74
N PHE A 445 21.49 -29.41 -37.07
CA PHE A 445 22.01 -28.38 -37.97
C PHE A 445 21.15 -27.12 -37.96
#